data_AF-A0A1U9JJN3-F1
#
_entry.id   AF-A0A1U9JJN3-F1
#
_cell.length_a   1.000
_cell.length_b   1.000
_cell.length_c   1.000
_cell.angle_alpha   90.00
_cell.angle_beta   90.00
_cell.angle_gamma   90.00
#
_symmetry.space_group_name_H-M   'P 1'
#
loop_
_entity.id
_entity.type
_entity.pdbx_description
1 polymer ?
#
loop_
_entity_poly.entity_id
_entity_poly.type
_entity_poly.pdbx_seq_one_letter_code
_entity_poly.pdbx_strand_id
1 'polypeptide(L)' 'MSIQTEREVDQPLPHGEAVGIDMGIARFATMSDGSYLEPLNSFKKHQKRLQSGRSMKQEPTEATQAIAA' A
#
# COMPACT_ATOMS: atom_id res chain seq x y z
N MET A 1 14.90 16.37 -0.33
CA MET A 1 16.11 15.75 -0.90
C MET A 1 16.06 14.27 -0.56
N SER A 2 15.84 13.42 -1.56
CA SER A 2 15.98 11.97 -1.42
C SER A 2 17.36 11.58 -1.93
N ILE A 3 18.04 10.69 -1.22
CA ILE A 3 19.32 10.13 -1.64
C ILE A 3 19.07 8.65 -1.88
N GLN A 4 19.42 8.17 -3.06
CA GLN A 4 19.43 6.75 -3.37
C GLN A 4 20.84 6.23 -3.13
N THR A 5 20.93 5.08 -2.47
CA THR A 5 22.20 4.41 -2.20
C THR A 5 22.09 2.97 -2.66
N GLU A 6 23.15 2.48 -3.31
CA GLU A 6 23.32 1.06 -3.54
C GLU A 6 23.92 0.41 -2.28
N ARG A 7 23.54 -0.83 -2.02
CA ARG A 7 24.13 -1.66 -0.96
C ARG A 7 24.54 -2.99 -1.56
N GLU A 8 25.84 -3.25 -1.57
CA GLU A 8 26.37 -4.55 -1.89
C GLU A 8 26.18 -5.48 -0.68
N VAL A 9 25.48 -6.60 -0.89
CA VAL A 9 25.24 -7.65 0.10
C VAL A 9 25.49 -9.01 -0.51
N ASP A 10 26.07 -9.90 0.29
CA ASP A 10 26.16 -11.30 -0.08
C ASP A 10 24.76 -11.90 -0.25
N GLN A 11 24.60 -12.76 -1.26
CA GLN A 11 23.36 -13.51 -1.43
C GLN A 11 23.17 -14.46 -0.26
N PRO A 12 22.05 -14.39 0.48
CA PRO A 12 21.80 -15.32 1.56
C PRO A 12 21.57 -16.72 0.99
N LEU A 13 22.23 -17.71 1.60
CA LEU A 13 21.89 -19.11 1.35
C LEU A 13 20.57 -19.44 2.08
N PRO A 14 19.59 -20.04 1.40
CA PRO A 14 18.35 -20.45 2.07
C PRO A 14 18.65 -21.47 3.18
N HIS A 15 18.08 -21.25 4.35
CA HIS A 15 18.13 -22.18 5.47
C HIS A 15 16.71 -22.61 5.85
N GLY A 16 16.50 -23.90 6.00
CA GLY A 16 15.19 -24.48 6.32
C GLY A 16 14.39 -24.93 5.10
N GLU A 17 13.10 -25.19 5.31
CA GLU A 17 12.18 -25.68 4.27
C GLU A 17 11.59 -24.51 3.47
N ALA A 18 11.10 -24.83 2.26
CA ALA A 18 10.37 -23.85 1.46
C ALA A 18 9.05 -23.49 2.16
N VAL A 19 8.81 -22.19 2.34
CA VAL A 19 7.56 -21.67 2.92
C VAL A 19 6.74 -21.01 1.83
N GLY A 20 5.50 -21.47 1.66
CA GLY A 20 4.52 -20.83 0.79
C GLY A 20 3.89 -19.62 1.48
N ILE A 21 3.74 -18.50 0.76
CA ILE A 21 3.09 -17.29 1.25
C ILE A 21 1.89 -16.98 0.36
N ASP A 22 0.68 -17.10 0.92
CA ASP A 22 -0.56 -16.64 0.28
C ASP A 22 -1.01 -15.31 0.90
N MET A 23 -1.22 -14.29 0.08
CA MET A 23 -1.55 -12.94 0.55
C MET A 23 -3.02 -12.61 0.31
N GLY A 24 -3.68 -12.00 1.31
CA GLY A 24 -5.10 -11.72 1.23
C GLY A 24 -5.55 -10.47 2.00
N ILE A 25 -6.85 -10.16 1.88
CA ILE A 25 -7.48 -9.01 2.55
C ILE A 25 -7.97 -9.39 3.93
N ALA A 26 -8.58 -10.57 4.09
CA ALA A 26 -9.06 -11.08 5.37
C ALA A 26 -7.92 -11.56 6.27
N ARG A 27 -6.90 -12.17 5.67
CA ARG A 27 -5.63 -12.56 6.30
C ARG A 27 -4.51 -11.95 5.47
N PHE A 28 -3.66 -11.15 6.08
CA PHE A 28 -2.63 -10.41 5.36
C PHE A 28 -1.63 -11.34 4.68
N ALA A 29 -1.16 -12.35 5.41
CA ALA A 29 -0.30 -13.40 4.90
C ALA A 29 -0.62 -14.71 5.61
N THR A 30 -0.80 -15.79 4.85
CA THR A 30 -0.95 -17.16 5.36
C THR A 30 0.28 -17.97 4.94
N MET A 31 0.92 -18.62 5.91
CA MET A 31 2.09 -19.46 5.69
C MET A 31 1.66 -20.91 5.42
N SER A 32 2.54 -21.71 4.82
CA SER A 32 2.29 -23.13 4.51
C SER A 32 2.06 -24.01 5.76
N ASP A 33 2.44 -23.56 6.95
CA ASP A 33 2.13 -24.22 8.23
C ASP A 33 0.73 -23.89 8.78
N GLY A 34 -0.04 -23.07 8.06
CA GLY A 34 -1.38 -22.62 8.45
C GLY A 34 -1.40 -21.43 9.40
N SER A 35 -0.24 -20.95 9.87
CA SER A 35 -0.16 -19.70 10.62
C SER A 35 -0.50 -18.50 9.72
N TYR A 36 -0.99 -17.41 10.31
CA TYR A 36 -1.33 -16.22 9.54
C TYR A 36 -1.10 -14.91 10.29
N LEU A 37 -0.90 -13.85 9.50
CA LEU A 37 -0.82 -12.47 9.97
C LEU A 37 -2.16 -11.76 9.76
N GLU A 38 -2.63 -11.06 10.80
CA GLU A 38 -3.84 -10.23 10.74
C GLU A 38 -3.62 -8.98 9.86
N PRO A 39 -4.65 -8.49 9.15
CA PRO A 39 -4.54 -7.27 8.36
C PRO A 39 -4.47 -6.02 9.24
N LEU A 40 -3.57 -5.10 8.90
CA LEU A 40 -3.39 -3.83 9.62
C LEU A 40 -4.60 -2.88 9.52
N ASN A 41 -5.51 -3.11 8.57
CA ASN A 41 -6.68 -2.26 8.31
C ASN A 41 -6.34 -0.75 8.21
N SER A 42 -5.13 -0.41 7.75
CA SER A 42 -4.60 0.96 7.73
C SER A 42 -5.49 1.94 6.94
N PHE A 43 -6.16 1.45 5.89
CA PHE A 43 -7.14 2.25 5.16
C PHE A 43 -8.30 2.69 6.06
N LYS A 44 -8.97 1.76 6.76
CA LYS A 44 -10.05 2.10 7.70
C LYS A 44 -9.58 3.09 8.76
N LYS A 45 -8.37 2.92 9.28
CA LYS A 45 -7.75 3.83 10.25
C LYS A 45 -7.52 5.25 9.72
N HIS A 46 -7.18 5.39 8.44
CA HIS A 46 -6.75 6.67 7.85
C HIS A 46 -7.73 7.24 6.81
N GLN A 47 -8.84 6.59 6.54
CA GLN A 47 -9.79 6.94 5.48
C GLN A 47 -10.29 8.38 5.59
N LYS A 48 -10.64 8.85 6.80
CA LYS A 48 -11.11 10.24 7.02
C LYS A 48 -10.04 11.28 6.65
N ARG A 49 -8.79 11.05 7.06
CA ARG A 49 -7.65 11.93 6.74
C ARG A 49 -7.26 11.88 5.27
N LEU A 50 -7.38 10.70 4.64
CA LEU A 50 -7.17 10.53 3.20
C LEU A 50 -8.25 11.28 2.40
N GLN A 51 -9.51 11.24 2.84
CA GLN A 51 -10.61 11.96 2.19
C GLN A 51 -10.43 13.47 2.27
N SER A 52 -10.09 14.00 3.46
CA SER A 52 -9.82 15.44 3.61
C SER A 52 -8.64 15.88 2.75
N GLY A 53 -7.55 15.13 2.73
CA GLY A 53 -6.39 15.42 1.88
C GLY A 53 -6.69 15.34 0.38
N ARG A 54 -7.54 14.41 -0.07
CA ARG A 54 -7.96 14.30 -1.48
C ARG A 54 -8.85 15.46 -1.92
N SER A 55 -9.80 15.87 -1.08
CA SER A 55 -10.68 17.01 -1.39
C SER A 55 -9.91 18.32 -1.49
N MET A 56 -8.82 18.47 -0.71
CA MET A 56 -7.93 19.63 -0.76
C MET A 56 -6.96 19.62 -1.95
N LYS A 57 -6.82 18.48 -2.66
CA LYS A 57 -5.98 18.32 -3.86
C LYS A 57 -6.75 18.50 -5.17
N GLN A 58 -8.07 18.70 -5.11
CA GLN A 58 -8.85 19.11 -6.28
C GLN A 58 -8.68 20.62 -6.43
N GLU A 59 -7.87 21.06 -7.39
CA GLU A 59 -7.89 22.45 -7.84
C GLU A 59 -9.33 22.80 -8.25
N PRO A 60 -9.87 23.98 -7.87
CA PRO A 60 -11.19 24.38 -8.31
C PRO A 60 -11.15 24.41 -9.84
N THR A 61 -11.95 23.55 -10.47
CA THR A 61 -12.15 23.58 -11.92
C THR A 61 -12.90 24.87 -12.24
N GLU A 62 -12.17 25.97 -12.40
CA GLU A 62 -12.69 27.20 -12.96
C GLU A 62 -12.97 26.94 -14.45
N ALA A 63 -14.20 26.55 -14.78
CA ALA A 63 -14.92 26.94 -16.00
C ALA A 63 -16.27 26.23 -16.08
N THR A 64 -17.24 26.69 -15.28
CA THR A 64 -18.68 26.50 -15.58
C THR A 64 -19.21 27.67 -16.42
N GLN A 65 -18.44 28.25 -17.35
CA GLN A 65 -19.00 29.21 -18.30
C GLN A 65 -18.45 29.04 -19.72
N ALA A 66 -19.40 29.02 -20.66
CA ALA A 66 -19.29 29.08 -22.12
C ALA A 66 -18.91 27.78 -22.85
N ILE A 67 -19.92 26.97 -23.24
CA ILE A 67 -20.32 26.73 -24.65
C ILE A 67 -21.46 25.69 -24.74
N ALA A 68 -22.71 26.15 -24.76
CA ALA A 68 -23.80 25.45 -25.44
C ALA A 68 -24.85 26.49 -25.84
N ALA A 69 -24.70 26.94 -27.09
CA ALA A 69 -25.67 27.59 -27.99
C ALA A 69 -26.42 28.85 -27.50
#